data_AF-A0AAV0NR30-F1
#
_entry.id   AF-A0AAV0NR30-F1
#
_cell.length_a   1.000
_cell.length_b   1.000
_cell.length_c   1.000
_cell.angle_alpha   90.00
_cell.angle_beta   90.00
_cell.angle_gamma   90.00
#
_symmetry.space_group_name_H-M   'P 1'
#
loop_
_entity.id
_entity.type
_entity.pdbx_description
1 polymer ?
#
loop_
_entity_poly.entity_id
_entity_poly.type
_entity_poly.pdbx_seq_one_letter_code
_entity_poly.pdbx_strand_id
1 'polypeptide(L)' 'MAVKVYGSAYASPKRVIVCLIEKGIEFETVPIDLVKGEHRHPDFLKLQVPASNLPSC' A
#
# COMPACT_ATOMS: atom_id res chain seq x y z
N MET A 1 -5.08 -12.34 -11.90
CA MET A 1 -5.20 -10.89 -11.58
C MET A 1 -4.50 -10.70 -10.25
N ALA A 2 -3.21 -10.34 -10.26
CA ALA A 2 -2.39 -10.29 -9.04
C ALA A 2 -2.55 -8.94 -8.33
N VAL A 3 -2.73 -8.95 -7.02
CA VAL A 3 -2.88 -7.73 -6.21
C VAL A 3 -1.49 -7.20 -5.86
N LYS A 4 -1.18 -5.95 -6.21
CA LYS A 4 0.09 -5.32 -5.80
C LYS A 4 -0.11 -4.57 -4.48
N VAL A 5 0.58 -5.02 -3.45
CA VAL A 5 0.61 -4.38 -2.13
C VAL A 5 1.85 -3.52 -2.02
N TYR A 6 1.65 -2.21 -1.99
CA TYR A 6 2.71 -1.24 -1.88
C TYR A 6 2.93 -0.83 -0.43
N GLY A 7 4.13 -1.07 0.11
CA GLY A 7 4.52 -0.61 1.43
C GLY A 7 5.37 -1.61 2.21
N SER A 8 5.83 -1.19 3.39
CA SER A 8 6.65 -2.03 4.26
C SER A 8 5.83 -3.17 4.86
N ALA A 9 6.31 -4.41 4.71
CA ALA A 9 5.69 -5.62 5.27
C ALA A 9 5.54 -5.58 6.80
N TYR A 10 6.26 -4.69 7.49
CA TYR A 10 6.25 -4.55 8.94
C TYR A 10 5.29 -3.47 9.46
N ALA A 11 4.73 -2.64 8.58
CA ALA A 11 3.92 -1.48 8.96
C ALA A 11 2.42 -1.73 8.69
N SER A 12 1.68 -0.68 8.34
CA SER A 12 0.25 -0.69 8.04
C SER A 12 -0.24 -1.80 7.08
N PRO A 13 0.48 -2.20 6.00
CA PRO A 13 -0.03 -3.21 5.08
C PRO A 13 0.04 -4.65 5.61
N LYS A 14 0.67 -4.91 6.77
CA LYS A 14 0.71 -6.22 7.43
C LYS A 14 -0.66 -6.90 7.49
N ARG A 15 -1.70 -6.15 7.89
CA ARG A 15 -3.06 -6.70 8.03
C ARG A 15 -3.67 -7.08 6.68
N VAL A 16 -3.37 -6.30 5.64
CA VAL A 16 -3.82 -6.57 4.28
C VAL A 16 -3.13 -7.82 3.73
N ILE A 17 -1.83 -7.95 3.95
CA ILE A 17 -1.04 -9.13 3.55
C ILE A 17 -1.60 -10.40 4.21
N VAL A 18 -1.86 -10.38 5.52
CA VAL A 18 -2.45 -11.53 6.23
C VAL A 18 -3.82 -11.90 5.64
N CYS A 19 -4.67 -10.91 5.39
CA CYS A 19 -6.00 -11.16 4.80
C CYS A 19 -5.90 -11.74 3.37
N LEU A 20 -4.94 -11.27 2.56
CA LEU A 20 -4.69 -11.82 1.22
C LEU A 20 -4.20 -13.27 1.27
N ILE A 21 -3.33 -13.59 2.24
CA ILE A 21 -2.87 -14.96 2.51
C ILE A 21 -4.05 -15.85 2.95
N GLU A 22 -4.87 -15.39 3.91
CA GLU A 22 -6.03 -16.13 4.39
C GLU A 22 -7.05 -16.43 3.29
N LYS A 23 -7.19 -15.51 2.33
CA LYS A 23 -8.05 -15.69 1.15
C LYS A 23 -7.40 -16.48 0.02
N GLY A 24 -6.12 -16.85 0.13
CA GLY A 24 -5.38 -17.56 -0.91
C GLY A 24 -5.23 -16.76 -2.21
N ILE A 25 -5.19 -15.44 -2.11
CA ILE A 25 -5.07 -14.55 -3.28
C ILE A 25 -3.59 -14.35 -3.58
N GLU A 26 -3.19 -14.46 -4.85
CA GLU A 26 -1.83 -14.12 -5.28
C GLU A 26 -1.61 -12.60 -5.21
N PHE A 27 -0.60 -12.20 -4.44
CA PHE A 27 -0.20 -10.80 -4.30
C PHE A 27 1.30 -10.61 -4.43
N GLU A 28 1.70 -9.44 -4.89
CA GLU A 28 3.09 -9.00 -4.98
C GLU A 28 3.32 -7.86 -3.99
N THR A 29 4.35 -7.97 -3.15
CA THR A 29 4.73 -6.88 -2.24
C THR A 29 5.82 -6.03 -2.86
N VAL A 30 5.54 -4.74 -3.02
CA VAL A 30 6.53 -3.75 -3.45
C VAL A 30 7.00 -2.98 -2.21
N PRO A 31 8.23 -3.20 -1.73
CA PRO A 31 8.76 -2.46 -0.58
C PRO A 31 8.98 -1.00 -0.97
N ILE A 32 8.73 -0.10 -0.02
CA ILE A 32 8.86 1.34 -0.21
C ILE A 32 9.66 1.90 0.95
N ASP A 33 10.64 2.74 0.64
CA ASP A 33 11.45 3.41 1.65
C ASP A 33 10.65 4.55 2.30
N LEU A 34 9.96 4.20 3.39
CA LEU A 34 9.26 5.17 4.24
C LEU A 34 10.24 6.20 4.83
N VAL A 35 11.48 5.78 5.11
CA VAL A 35 12.55 6.63 5.69
C VAL A 35 13.01 7.70 4.69
N LYS A 36 13.13 7.36 3.41
CA LYS A 36 13.45 8.33 2.34
C LYS A 36 12.25 9.18 1.93
N GLY A 37 11.07 8.86 2.45
CA GLY A 37 9.85 9.58 2.14
C GLY A 37 9.23 9.23 0.79
N GLU A 38 9.55 8.08 0.18
CA GLU A 38 9.03 7.68 -1.15
C GLU A 38 7.49 7.59 -1.20
N HIS A 39 6.85 7.34 -0.05
CA HIS A 39 5.39 7.44 0.11
C HIS A 39 4.78 8.82 -0.23
N ARG A 40 5.59 9.89 -0.31
CA ARG A 40 5.18 11.26 -0.68
C ARG A 40 5.51 11.58 -2.12
N HIS A 41 6.15 10.66 -2.85
CA HIS A 41 6.45 10.89 -4.25
C HIS A 41 5.12 11.00 -5.03
N PRO A 42 4.98 11.94 -5.97
CA PRO A 42 3.75 12.12 -6.74
C PRO A 42 3.32 10.86 -7.47
N ASP A 43 4.26 10.00 -7.88
CA ASP A 43 3.94 8.72 -8.52
C ASP A 43 3.37 7.69 -7.54
N PHE A 44 3.75 7.74 -6.27
CA PHE A 44 3.16 6.91 -5.23
C PHE A 44 1.78 7.41 -4.80
N LEU A 45 1.60 8.73 -4.73
CA LEU A 45 0.33 9.37 -4.43
C LEU A 45 -0.75 9.08 -5.50
N LYS A 46 -0.36 8.92 -6.77
CA LYS A 46 -1.28 8.49 -7.85
C LYS A 46 -1.75 7.04 -7.68
N LEU A 47 -0.98 6.19 -7.01
CA LEU A 47 -1.33 4.79 -6.72
C LEU A 47 -2.22 4.67 -5.49
N GLN A 48 -2.14 5.61 -4.55
CA GLN A 48 -3.10 5.70 -3.45
C GLN A 48 -4.47 6.12 -4.02
N VAL A 49 -5.45 5.23 -3.83
CA VAL A 49 -6.89 5.47 -4.05
C VAL A 49 -7.24 6.89 -3.57
N PRO A 50 -7.97 7.71 -4.35
CA PRO A 50 -7.92 9.17 -4.29
C PRO A 50 -8.05 9.71 -2.86
N ALA A 51 -6.93 10.12 -2.29
CA ALA A 51 -6.88 10.89 -1.04
C ALA A 51 -7.45 12.31 -1.22
N SER A 52 -7.92 12.66 -2.43
CA SER A 52 -8.52 13.95 -2.77
C SER A 52 -9.96 14.15 -2.27
N ASN A 53 -10.54 13.23 -1.50
CA ASN A 53 -11.92 13.35 -1.00
C ASN A 53 -12.12 13.07 0.50
N LEU A 54 -11.09 13.18 1.36
CA LEU A 54 -11.39 13.36 2.78
C LEU A 54 -11.77 14.84 3.01
N PRO A 55 -13.02 15.16 3.40
CA PRO A 55 -13.32 16.50 3.87
C PRO A 55 -12.38 16.79 5.04
N SER A 56 -11.71 17.94 4.97
CA SER A 56 -11.05 18.55 6.11
C SER A 56 -12.09 18.66 7.23
N CYS A 57 -12.01 17.77 8.22
CA CYS A 57 -12.55 18.01 9.55
C CYS A 57 -11.50 18.78 10.35
#